data_AF-D8IXM1-F1
#
_entry.id   AF-D8IXM1-F1
#
_cell.length_a   1.000
_cell.length_b   1.000
_cell.length_c   1.000
_cell.angle_alpha   90.00
_cell.angle_beta   90.00
_cell.angle_gamma   90.00
#
_symmetry.space_group_name_H-M   'P 1'
#
loop_
_entity.id
_entity.type
_entity.pdbx_description
1 polymer ?
#
loop_
_entity_poly.entity_id
_entity_poly.type
_entity_poly.pdbx_seq_one_letter_code
_entity_poly.pdbx_strand_id
1 'polypeptide(L)' 'MENIISLLLGLLRYLAFNTLFYLLGCGLLKLITLGRYPRWLPLGSGHWRQQAQDYELVALFGLLASVALLVLGARLLG' A
#
# COMPACT_ATOMS: atom_id res chain seq x y z
N MET A 1 26.21 -10.91 13.36
CA MET A 1 25.02 -10.22 13.94
C MET A 1 24.65 -8.98 13.15
N GLU A 2 25.61 -8.17 12.70
CA GLU A 2 25.36 -6.96 11.89
C GLU A 2 24.57 -7.21 10.60
N ASN A 3 24.85 -8.29 9.86
CA ASN A 3 24.08 -8.62 8.63
C ASN A 3 22.60 -8.93 8.89
N ILE A 4 22.27 -9.52 10.04
CA ILE A 4 20.87 -9.84 10.41
C ILE A 4 20.13 -8.55 10.76
N ILE A 5 20.80 -7.63 11.46
CA ILE A 5 20.24 -6.31 11.81
C ILE A 5 19.99 -5.48 10.55
N SER A 6 20.92 -5.47 9.60
CA SER A 6 20.76 -4.77 8.31
C SER A 6 19.63 -5.36 7.47
N LEU A 7 19.47 -6.68 7.45
CA LEU A 7 18.33 -7.35 6.80
C LEU A 7 17.00 -6.97 7.45
N LEU A 8 16.92 -7.00 8.78
CA LEU A 8 15.74 -6.60 9.54
C LEU A 8 15.37 -5.13 9.30
N LEU A 9 16.35 -4.23 9.30
CA LEU A 9 16.13 -2.81 9.00
C LEU A 9 15.62 -2.61 7.57
N GLY A 10 16.20 -3.32 6.60
CA GLY A 10 15.77 -3.28 5.21
C GLY A 10 14.33 -3.77 5.05
N LEU A 11 13.99 -4.86 5.73
CA LEU A 11 12.64 -5.44 5.71
C LEU A 11 11.62 -4.51 6.39
N LEU A 12 11.99 -3.91 7.53
CA LEU A 12 11.14 -2.95 8.24
C LEU A 12 10.90 -1.70 7.42
N ARG A 13 11.94 -1.18 6.74
CA ARG A 13 11.82 -0.02 5.85
C ARG A 13 10.91 -0.35 4.66
N TYR A 14 11.09 -1.49 4.03
CA TYR A 14 10.22 -1.96 2.96
C TYR A 14 8.76 -2.05 3.42
N LEU A 15 8.54 -2.67 4.58
CA LEU A 15 7.20 -2.83 5.16
C LEU A 15 6.56 -1.49 5.50
N ALA A 16 7.32 -0.55 6.07
CA ALA A 16 6.86 0.79 6.39
C ALA A 16 6.46 1.58 5.13
N PHE A 17 7.28 1.53 4.08
CA PHE A 17 6.97 2.18 2.80
C PHE A 17 5.71 1.60 2.16
N ASN A 18 5.62 0.26 2.05
CA ASN A 18 4.43 -0.37 1.48
C ASN A 18 3.18 -0.12 2.33
N THR A 19 3.30 -0.05 3.66
CA THR A 19 2.17 0.24 4.54
C THR A 19 1.62 1.65 4.32
N LEU A 20 2.49 2.65 4.13
CA LEU A 20 2.06 4.01 3.84
C LEU A 20 1.30 4.09 2.51
N PHE A 21 1.84 3.49 1.46
CA PHE A 21 1.15 3.45 0.17
C PHE A 21 -0.12 2.61 0.21
N TYR A 22 -0.14 1.51 0.95
CA TYR A 22 -1.35 0.71 1.17
C TYR A 22 -2.44 1.52 1.86
N LEU A 23 -2.11 2.34 2.86
CA LEU A 23 -3.05 3.25 3.53
C LEU A 23 -3.64 4.28 2.55
N LEU A 24 -2.80 4.88 1.71
CA LEU A 24 -3.23 5.81 0.68
C LEU A 24 -4.11 5.12 -0.38
N GLY A 25 -3.70 3.95 -0.84
CA GLY A 25 -4.46 3.13 -1.79
C GLY A 25 -5.79 2.65 -1.20
N CYS A 26 -5.82 2.28 0.08
CA CYS A 26 -7.06 1.96 0.82
C CYS A 26 -8.00 3.16 0.84
N GLY A 27 -7.51 4.34 1.20
CA GLY A 27 -8.30 5.57 1.22
C GLY A 27 -8.87 5.88 -0.16
N LEU A 28 -8.02 5.81 -1.19
CA LEU A 28 -8.40 6.03 -2.58
C LEU A 28 -9.46 5.03 -3.05
N LEU A 29 -9.22 3.72 -2.86
CA LEU A 29 -10.15 2.69 -3.29
C LEU A 29 -11.45 2.74 -2.51
N LYS A 30 -11.42 3.08 -1.21
CA LYS A 30 -12.66 3.33 -0.45
C LYS A 30 -13.42 4.53 -1.00
N LEU A 31 -12.74 5.62 -1.36
CA LEU A 31 -13.38 6.79 -1.97
C LEU A 31 -14.01 6.44 -3.32
N ILE A 32 -13.28 5.76 -4.20
CA ILE A 32 -13.74 5.40 -5.54
C ILE A 32 -14.85 4.34 -5.51
N THR A 33 -14.76 3.36 -4.60
CA THR A 33 -15.69 2.23 -4.52
C THR A 33 -16.82 2.43 -3.50
N LEU A 34 -16.99 3.65 -2.96
CA LEU A 34 -17.99 3.95 -1.92
C LEU A 34 -17.87 3.04 -0.68
N GLY A 35 -16.64 2.71 -0.30
CA GLY A 35 -16.32 1.88 0.86
C GLY A 35 -16.47 0.36 0.63
N ARG A 36 -16.77 -0.10 -0.59
CA ARG A 36 -16.88 -1.54 -0.88
C ARG A 36 -15.55 -2.29 -0.88
N TYR A 37 -14.44 -1.60 -1.12
CA TYR A 37 -13.10 -2.19 -1.22
C TYR A 37 -12.06 -1.33 -0.46
N PRO A 38 -11.03 -1.93 0.16
CA PRO A 38 -10.77 -3.37 0.32
C PRO A 38 -11.59 -4.00 1.44
N ARG A 39 -12.07 -5.23 1.21
CA ARG A 39 -12.83 -6.01 2.20
C ARG A 39 -11.88 -6.70 3.15
N TRP A 40 -12.11 -6.52 4.45
CA TRP A 40 -11.37 -7.23 5.48
C TRP A 40 -11.95 -8.64 5.59
N LEU A 41 -11.31 -9.59 4.90
CA LEU A 41 -11.67 -11.01 4.96
C LEU A 41 -11.11 -11.63 6.26
N PRO A 42 -11.86 -12.55 6.92
CA PRO A 42 -11.38 -13.22 8.11
C PRO A 42 -10.21 -14.16 7.78
N LEU A 43 -9.16 -14.08 8.60
CA LEU A 43 -7.87 -14.78 8.44
C LEU A 43 -7.96 -16.33 8.50
N GLY A 44 -9.11 -16.88 8.90
CA GLY A 44 -9.27 -18.30 9.26
C GLY A 44 -9.40 -19.31 8.11
N SER A 45 -9.53 -18.89 6.85
CA SER A 45 -9.99 -19.79 5.77
C SER A 45 -9.10 -19.83 4.51
N GLY A 46 -7.78 -19.73 4.64
CA GLY A 46 -6.88 -19.88 3.47
C GLY A 46 -6.80 -18.66 2.55
N HIS A 47 -7.60 -17.62 2.82
CA HIS A 47 -7.62 -16.35 2.09
C HIS A 47 -6.38 -15.48 2.32
N TRP A 48 -5.42 -15.89 3.16
CA TRP A 48 -4.20 -15.15 3.46
C TRP A 48 -3.35 -14.87 2.22
N ARG A 49 -3.32 -15.79 1.24
CA ARG A 49 -2.63 -15.55 -0.05
C ARG A 49 -3.33 -14.49 -0.88
N GLN A 50 -4.66 -14.54 -0.98
CA GLN A 50 -5.43 -13.51 -1.67
C GLN A 50 -5.28 -12.15 -1.00
N GLN A 51 -5.32 -12.11 0.33
CA GLN A 51 -5.19 -10.88 1.10
C GLN A 51 -3.78 -10.27 1.00
N ALA A 52 -2.74 -11.10 0.91
CA ALA A 52 -1.38 -10.63 0.63
C ALA A 52 -1.24 -10.06 -0.80
N GLN A 53 -1.88 -10.68 -1.78
CA GLN A 53 -1.88 -10.22 -3.17
C GLN A 53 -2.69 -8.92 -3.33
N ASP A 54 -3.82 -8.81 -2.63
CA ASP A 54 -4.63 -7.59 -2.54
C ASP A 54 -3.84 -6.45 -1.87
N TYR A 55 -3.01 -6.77 -0.87
CA TYR A 55 -2.16 -5.79 -0.20
C TYR A 55 -1.15 -5.15 -1.17
N GLU A 56 -0.44 -5.95 -1.96
CA GLU A 56 0.49 -5.44 -2.97
C GLU A 56 -0.23 -4.61 -4.05
N LEU A 57 -1.39 -5.07 -4.53
CA LEU A 57 -2.20 -4.35 -5.51
C LEU A 57 -2.67 -2.99 -4.98
N VAL A 58 -3.19 -2.95 -3.75
CA VAL A 58 -3.65 -1.71 -3.13
C VAL A 58 -2.48 -0.76 -2.88
N ALA A 59 -1.33 -1.26 -2.45
CA ALA A 59 -0.12 -0.45 -2.29
C ALA A 59 0.35 0.14 -3.63
N LEU A 60 0.32 -0.64 -4.72
CA LEU A 60 0.62 -0.16 -6.07
C LEU A 60 -0.32 0.99 -6.49
N PHE A 61 -1.63 0.85 -6.25
CA PHE A 61 -2.60 1.91 -6.52
C PHE A 61 -2.32 3.19 -5.70
N GLY A 62 -1.98 3.04 -4.42
CA GLY A 62 -1.60 4.17 -3.58
C GLY A 62 -0.34 4.88 -4.05
N LEU A 63 0.65 4.12 -4.53
CA LEU A 63 1.86 4.67 -5.14
C LEU A 63 1.56 5.42 -6.45
N LEU A 64 0.77 4.84 -7.35
CA LEU A 64 0.35 5.49 -8.59
C LEU A 64 -0.43 6.79 -8.33
N ALA A 65 -1.34 6.78 -7.36
CA ALA A 65 -2.10 7.97 -6.98
C ALA A 65 -1.19 9.06 -6.39
N SER A 66 -0.19 8.66 -5.58
CA SER A 66 0.79 9.59 -5.02
C SER A 66 1.66 10.23 -6.12
N VAL A 67 2.10 9.44 -7.10
CA VAL A 67 2.83 9.93 -8.28
C VAL A 67 1.95 10.89 -9.10
N ALA A 68 0.69 10.53 -9.35
CA ALA A 68 -0.24 11.38 -10.07
C ALA A 68 -0.48 12.73 -9.37
N LEU A 69 -0.63 12.72 -8.03
CA LEU A 69 -0.75 13.94 -7.22
C LEU A 69 0.51 14.81 -7.29
N LEU A 70 1.71 14.20 -7.23
CA LEU A 70 2.97 14.94 -7.38
C LEU A 70 3.08 15.58 -8.75
N VAL A 71 2.73 14.86 -9.82
CA VAL A 71 2.74 15.39 -11.20
C VAL A 71 1.74 16.53 -11.34
N LEU A 72 0.52 16.36 -10.80
CA LEU A 72 -0.51 17.40 -10.82
C LEU A 72 -0.06 18.64 -10.03
N GLY A 73 0.52 18.45 -8.84
CA GLY A 73 1.06 19.52 -8.02
C GLY A 73 2.20 20.28 -8.72
N ALA A 74 3.14 19.56 -9.33
CA ALA A 74 4.21 20.17 -10.12
C ALA A 74 3.67 20.96 -11.33
N ARG A 75 2.60 20.46 -11.97
CA ARG A 75 1.91 21.16 -13.07
C ARG A 75 1.14 22.40 -12.63
N LEU A 76 0.65 22.45 -11.40
CA LEU A 76 -0.10 23.59 -10.87
C LEU A 76 0.79 24.66 -10.24
N LEU A 77 2.00 24.29 -9.80
CA LEU A 77 2.98 25.17 -9.18
C LEU A 77 4.04 25.71 -10.16
N GLY A 78 4.13 25.13 -11.37
CA GLY A 78 5.00 25.60 -12.46
C GLY A 78 4.21 26.35 -13.51
#